data_AF-A0A5K1FHB1-F1
#
_entry.id   AF-A0A5K1FHB1-F1
#
_cell.length_a   1.000
_cell.length_b   1.000
_cell.length_c   1.000
_cell.angle_alpha   90.00
_cell.angle_beta   90.00
_cell.angle_gamma   90.00
#
_symmetry.space_group_name_H-M   'P 1'
#
loop_
_entity.id
_entity.type
_entity.pdbx_description
1 polymer ?
#
loop_
_entity_poly.entity_id
_entity_poly.type
_entity_poly.pdbx_seq_one_letter_code
_entity_poly.pdbx_strand_id
1 'polypeptide(L)' 'VIGETAGSMLGRDLEALFQRAREYKKEYGDAFVSVEHLVLGYVQDQRFGRQLFKDFQISLKSLTSAIQSIRGKQTVIDQ' A
#
# COMPACT_ATOMS: atom_id res chain seq x y z
N VAL A 1 -14.63 -34.94 -0.16
CA VAL A 1 -14.26 -33.57 -0.54
C VAL A 1 -13.41 -33.03 0.58
N ILE A 2 -12.08 -33.09 0.44
CA ILE A 2 -11.15 -32.62 1.46
C ILE A 2 -11.03 -31.11 1.25
N GLY A 3 -11.63 -30.34 2.16
CA GLY A 3 -11.45 -28.91 2.26
C GLY A 3 -10.09 -28.63 2.88
N GLU A 4 -9.03 -28.73 2.08
CA GLU A 4 -7.81 -28.00 2.37
C GLU A 4 -8.09 -26.57 1.96
N THR A 5 -8.06 -25.65 2.93
CA THR A 5 -7.86 -24.23 2.66
C THR A 5 -6.68 -24.12 1.72
N ALA A 6 -6.96 -23.99 0.43
CA ALA A 6 -6.01 -23.49 -0.54
C ALA A 6 -5.61 -22.11 -0.02
N GLY A 7 -4.52 -22.07 0.77
CA GLY A 7 -3.94 -20.82 1.21
C GLY A 7 -3.74 -20.01 -0.06
N SER A 8 -4.55 -18.97 -0.23
CA SER A 8 -4.61 -18.22 -1.47
C SER A 8 -3.20 -17.73 -1.77
N MET A 9 -2.49 -18.41 -2.67
CA MET A 9 -1.15 -18.04 -3.06
C MET A 9 -1.27 -16.73 -3.85
N LEU A 10 -1.02 -15.62 -3.16
CA LEU A 10 -0.92 -14.33 -3.82
C LEU A 10 0.20 -14.41 -4.85
N GLY A 11 -0.01 -13.80 -6.02
CA GLY A 11 1.08 -13.62 -6.96
C GLY A 11 2.21 -12.81 -6.32
N ARG A 12 3.47 -13.13 -6.65
CA ARG A 12 4.67 -12.50 -6.08
C ARG A 12 4.60 -10.96 -6.01
N ASP A 13 4.09 -10.33 -7.07
CA ASP A 13 3.98 -8.87 -7.13
C ASP A 13 2.92 -8.31 -6.18
N LEU A 14 1.82 -9.03 -6.00
CA LEU A 14 0.77 -8.66 -5.05
C LEU A 14 1.25 -8.84 -3.61
N GLU A 15 1.98 -9.92 -3.33
CA GLU A 15 2.64 -10.12 -2.03
C GLU A 15 3.64 -9.00 -1.74
N ALA A 16 4.47 -8.62 -2.71
CA ALA A 16 5.39 -7.50 -2.58
C ALA A 16 4.67 -6.15 -2.37
N LEU A 17 3.52 -5.93 -3.02
CA LEU A 17 2.68 -4.75 -2.79
C LEU A 17 2.18 -4.70 -1.35
N PHE A 18 1.62 -5.81 -0.86
CA PHE A 18 1.15 -5.90 0.53
C PHE A 18 2.27 -5.75 1.55
N GLN A 19 3.47 -6.24 1.23
CA GLN A 19 4.64 -6.08 2.09
C GLN A 19 5.01 -4.59 2.24
N ARG A 20 5.10 -3.85 1.13
CA ARG A 20 5.34 -2.40 1.16
C ARG A 20 4.22 -1.64 1.88
N ALA A 21 2.97 -2.03 1.68
CA ALA A 21 1.84 -1.41 2.39
C ALA A 21 1.93 -1.62 3.92
N ARG A 22 2.37 -2.81 4.37
CA ARG A 22 2.60 -3.08 5.80
C ARG A 22 3.78 -2.28 6.37
N GLU A 23 4.81 -2.01 5.57
CA GLU A 23 5.91 -1.13 5.95
C GLU A 23 5.41 0.30 6.18
N TYR A 24 4.64 0.85 5.24
CA TYR A 24 4.04 2.18 5.41
C TYR A 24 3.06 2.25 6.59
N LYS A 25 2.24 1.21 6.81
CA LYS A 25 1.40 1.09 8.01
C LYS A 25 2.22 1.28 9.29
N LYS A 26 3.38 0.61 9.36
CA LYS A 26 4.28 0.69 10.52
C LYS A 26 4.88 2.10 10.66
N GLU A 27 5.32 2.70 9.56
CA GLU A 27 5.85 4.07 9.55
C GLU A 27 4.80 5.09 10.01
N TYR A 28 3.53 4.86 9.66
CA TYR A 28 2.41 5.74 9.98
C TYR A 28 1.82 5.50 11.37
N GLY A 29 2.25 4.44 12.07
CA GLY A 29 1.75 4.09 13.41
C GLY A 29 0.30 3.58 13.40
N ASP A 30 -0.16 3.06 12.27
CA ASP A 30 -1.52 2.56 12.12
C ASP A 30 -1.65 1.11 12.62
N ALA A 31 -2.85 0.73 13.07
CA ALA A 31 -3.15 -0.63 13.48
C ALA A 31 -3.48 -1.53 12.28
N PHE A 32 -4.05 -0.97 11.21
CA PHE A 32 -4.48 -1.70 10.01
C PHE A 32 -3.94 -1.09 8.72
N VAL A 33 -3.83 -1.92 7.68
CA VAL A 33 -3.50 -1.45 6.33
C VAL A 33 -4.72 -0.72 5.75
N SER A 34 -4.55 0.53 5.34
CA SER A 34 -5.57 1.36 4.68
C SER A 34 -5.23 1.57 3.20
N VAL A 35 -6.14 2.24 2.47
CA VAL A 35 -5.98 2.54 1.04
C VAL A 35 -4.72 3.36 0.77
N GLU A 36 -4.39 4.34 1.62
CA GLU A 36 -3.18 5.17 1.48
C GLU A 36 -1.89 4.34 1.51
N HIS A 37 -1.80 3.31 2.36
CA HIS A 37 -0.64 2.41 2.40
C HIS A 37 -0.50 1.59 1.12
N LEU A 38 -1.62 1.12 0.56
CA LEU A 38 -1.63 0.43 -0.72
C LEU A 38 -1.18 1.35 -1.86
N VAL A 39 -1.71 2.58 -1.89
CA VAL A 39 -1.35 3.60 -2.89
C VAL A 39 0.14 3.95 -2.80
N LEU A 40 0.71 4.10 -1.59
CA LEU A 40 2.15 4.27 -1.40
C LEU A 40 2.95 3.05 -1.89
N GLY A 41 2.44 1.84 -1.65
CA GLY A 41 3.05 0.60 -2.14
C GLY A 41 3.14 0.53 -3.67
N TYR A 42 2.27 1.23 -4.41
CA TYR A 42 2.30 1.28 -5.87
C TYR A 42 3.46 2.10 -6.45
N VAL A 43 4.09 2.98 -5.67
CA VAL A 43 5.28 3.76 -6.15
C VAL A 43 6.38 2.82 -6.66
N GLN A 44 6.52 1.65 -6.05
CA GLN A 44 7.55 0.66 -6.40
C GLN A 44 6.99 -0.57 -7.13
N ASP A 45 5.70 -0.57 -7.48
CA ASP A 45 5.06 -1.68 -8.18
C ASP A 45 5.60 -1.81 -9.61
N GLN A 46 6.11 -3.01 -9.92
CA GLN A 46 6.76 -3.32 -11.21
C GLN A 46 5.75 -3.60 -12.33
N ARG A 47 4.46 -3.68 -12.01
CA ARG A 47 3.41 -3.94 -12.99
C ARG A 47 3.01 -2.61 -13.63
N PHE A 48 2.06 -1.90 -13.03
CA PHE A 48 1.55 -0.65 -13.59
C PHE A 48 1.83 0.55 -12.68
N GLY A 49 2.02 0.36 -11.38
CA GLY A 49 2.03 1.48 -10.42
C GLY A 49 3.17 2.47 -10.66
N ARG A 50 4.39 1.98 -10.92
CA ARG A 50 5.54 2.85 -11.21
C ARG A 50 5.34 3.67 -12.49
N GLN A 51 4.83 3.05 -13.55
CA GLN A 51 4.57 3.73 -14.81
C GLN A 51 3.44 4.75 -14.66
N LEU A 52 2.35 4.35 -14.01
CA LEU A 52 1.21 5.23 -13.71
C LEU A 52 1.67 6.50 -12.98
N PHE A 53 2.46 6.37 -11.92
CA PHE A 53 2.92 7.54 -11.17
C PHE A 53 3.88 8.41 -11.98
N LYS A 54 4.71 7.80 -12.84
CA LYS A 54 5.57 8.55 -13.78
C LYS A 54 4.75 9.37 -14.77
N ASP A 55 3.68 8.79 -15.33
CA ASP A 55 2.83 9.45 -16.33
C ASP A 55 2.11 10.68 -15.75
N PHE A 56 1.72 10.62 -14.48
CA PHE A 56 1.11 11.74 -13.75
C PHE A 56 2.13 12.62 -12.99
N GLN A 57 3.43 12.39 -13.18
CA GLN A 57 4.51 13.12 -12.49
C GLN A 57 4.40 13.09 -10.95
N ILE A 58 3.87 11.99 -10.41
CA ILE A 58 3.72 11.76 -8.97
C ILE A 58 5.02 11.15 -8.43
N SER A 59 5.71 11.90 -7.60
CA SER A 59 6.85 11.41 -6.81
C SER A 59 6.40 10.81 -5.48
N LEU A 60 7.24 9.98 -4.85
CA LEU A 60 7.00 9.53 -3.47
C LEU A 60 6.77 10.73 -2.54
N LYS A 61 7.61 11.77 -2.65
CA LYS A 61 7.51 12.97 -1.83
C LYS A 61 6.14 13.65 -1.98
N SER A 62 5.71 13.92 -3.21
CA SER A 62 4.42 14.58 -3.47
C SER A 62 3.24 13.74 -3.00
N LEU A 63 3.30 12.42 -3.17
CA LEU A 63 2.27 11.51 -2.69
C LEU A 63 2.19 11.49 -1.16
N THR A 64 3.33 11.33 -0.47
CA THR A 64 3.39 11.38 1.00
C THR A 64 2.91 12.72 1.53
N SER A 65 3.27 13.83 0.90
CA SER A 65 2.77 15.16 1.29
C SER A 65 1.25 15.29 1.11
N ALA A 66 0.69 14.80 0.00
CA ALA A 66 -0.76 14.83 -0.24
C ALA A 66 -1.51 13.97 0.79
N ILE A 67 -1.03 12.75 1.03
CA ILE A 67 -1.59 11.84 2.05
C ILE A 67 -1.54 12.48 3.44
N GLN A 68 -0.39 13.06 3.83
CA GLN A 68 -0.24 13.73 5.12
C GLN A 68 -1.20 14.92 5.27
N SER A 69 -1.45 15.67 4.19
CA SER A 69 -2.40 16.79 4.18
C SER A 69 -3.85 16.34 4.37
N ILE A 70 -4.21 15.15 3.87
CA ILE A 70 -5.58 14.61 3.97
C ILE A 70 -5.79 13.95 5.34
N ARG A 71 -4.85 13.10 5.77
CA ARG A 71 -4.98 12.32 7.01
C ARG A 71 -4.76 13.14 8.28
N GLY A 72 -3.95 14.20 8.21
CA GLY A 72 -3.58 15.01 9.37
C GLY A 72 -2.90 14.18 10.46
N LYS A 73 -3.51 14.15 11.66
CA LYS A 73 -3.02 13.40 12.84
C LYS A 73 -3.80 12.11 13.09
N GLN A 74 -4.70 11.73 12.18
CA GLN A 74 -5.53 10.54 12.36
C GLN A 74 -4.71 9.28 12.09
N THR A 75 -5.02 8.22 12.84
CA THR A 75 -4.48 6.87 12.64
C THR A 75 -5.62 5.86 12.48
N VAL A 76 -5.33 4.78 11.77
CA VAL A 76 -6.31 3.71 11.47
C VAL A 76 -6.27 2.70 12.61
N ILE A 77 -7.26 2.75 13.49
CA ILE A 77 -7.31 1.98 14.75
C ILE A 77 -8.39 0.88 14.78
N ASP A 78 -9.27 0.82 13.79
CA ASP A 78 -10.37 -0.15 13.71
C ASP A 78 -10.63 -0.56 12.25
N GLN A 79 -11.21 -1.75 12.02
CA GLN A 79 -11.44 -2.35 10.68
C GLN A 79 -12.92 -2.55 10.37
#